data_AF-A0A101CTB1-F1
#
_entry.id   AF-A0A101CTB1-F1
#
_cell.length_a   1.000
_cell.length_b   1.000
_cell.length_c   1.000
_cell.angle_alpha   90.00
_cell.angle_beta   90.00
_cell.angle_gamma   90.00
#
_symmetry.space_group_name_H-M   'P 1'
#
loop_
_entity.id
_entity.type
_entity.pdbx_description
1 polymer ?
#
loop_
_entity_poly.entity_id
_entity_poly.type
_entity_poly.pdbx_seq_one_letter_code
_entity_poly.pdbx_strand_id
1 'polypeptide(L)' 'MSKNNLSKEAETRLMTFFNNTVTPEQIAKAIRQVNFVLALGLIREHETHQQEISKLENSFFWLNELAEILNPYLDVE' A
#
# COMPACT_ATOMS: atom_id res chain seq x y z
N MET A 1 21.37 3.19 11.21
CA MET A 1 19.93 2.86 11.10
C MET A 1 19.73 1.47 11.68
N SER A 2 19.01 1.33 12.79
CA SER A 2 18.60 -0.01 13.26
C SER A 2 17.63 -0.60 12.24
N LYS A 3 17.90 -1.81 11.75
CA LYS A 3 16.91 -2.53 10.95
C LYS A 3 15.76 -2.91 11.88
N ASN A 4 14.57 -2.36 11.63
CA ASN A 4 13.35 -2.77 12.33
C ASN A 4 12.93 -4.12 11.76
N ASN A 5 13.43 -5.21 12.35
CA ASN A 5 13.03 -6.55 11.98
C ASN A 5 11.58 -6.79 12.43
N LEU A 6 10.79 -7.44 11.59
CA LEU A 6 9.48 -7.94 12.00
C LEU A 6 9.62 -8.94 13.15
N SER A 7 8.64 -8.99 14.03
CA SER A 7 8.54 -10.10 14.98
C SER A 7 8.28 -11.40 14.22
N LYS A 8 8.71 -12.54 14.78
CA LYS A 8 8.45 -13.86 14.18
C LYS A 8 6.95 -14.14 14.01
N GLU A 9 6.13 -13.62 14.92
CA GLU A 9 4.68 -13.71 14.81
C GLU A 9 4.15 -12.93 13.60
N ALA A 10 4.62 -11.69 13.40
CA ALA A 10 4.21 -10.87 12.27
C ALA A 10 4.61 -11.50 10.93
N GLU A 11 5.83 -12.03 10.81
CA GLU A 11 6.29 -12.79 9.63
C GLU A 11 5.34 -13.98 9.34
N THR A 12 5.03 -14.78 10.37
CA THR A 12 4.17 -15.97 10.24
C THR A 12 2.75 -15.60 9.78
N ARG A 13 2.19 -14.52 10.33
CA ARG A 13 0.84 -14.05 9.98
C ARG A 13 0.78 -13.48 8.57
N LEU A 14 1.81 -12.73 8.14
CA LEU A 14 1.93 -12.26 6.75
C LEU A 14 1.99 -13.43 5.77
N MET A 15 2.84 -14.43 6.04
CA MET A 15 2.92 -15.63 5.21
C MET A 15 1.57 -16.37 5.14
N THR A 16 0.88 -16.52 6.27
CA THR A 16 -0.43 -17.17 6.32
C THR A 16 -1.47 -16.40 5.51
N PHE A 17 -1.48 -15.08 5.61
CA PHE A 17 -2.38 -14.21 4.86
C PHE A 17 -2.19 -14.35 3.34
N PHE A 18 -0.94 -14.29 2.86
CA PHE A 18 -0.63 -14.41 1.44
C PHE A 18 -0.82 -15.83 0.88
N ASN A 19 -0.69 -16.85 1.72
CA ASN A 19 -0.89 -18.23 1.28
C ASN A 19 -2.37 -18.64 1.24
N ASN A 20 -3.21 -18.08 2.12
CA ASN A 20 -4.57 -18.59 2.34
C ASN A 20 -5.69 -17.60 2.03
N THR A 21 -5.40 -16.29 1.98
CA THR A 21 -6.45 -15.25 1.86
C THR A 21 -6.43 -14.56 0.50
N VAL A 22 -5.26 -14.12 0.05
CA VAL A 22 -5.14 -13.33 -1.18
C VAL A 22 -3.74 -13.48 -1.76
N THR A 23 -3.62 -13.54 -3.08
CA THR A 23 -2.29 -13.57 -3.71
C THR A 23 -1.60 -12.19 -3.60
N PRO A 24 -0.25 -12.15 -3.56
CA PRO A 24 0.50 -10.89 -3.59
C PRO A 24 0.06 -9.94 -4.73
N GLU A 25 -0.22 -10.51 -5.90
CA GLU A 25 -0.66 -9.78 -7.08
C GLU A 25 -2.04 -9.13 -6.91
N GLN A 26 -3.02 -9.88 -6.40
CA GLN A 26 -4.36 -9.37 -6.14
C GLN A 26 -4.37 -8.21 -5.15
N ILE A 27 -3.59 -8.31 -4.07
CA ILE A 27 -3.52 -7.20 -3.12
C ILE A 27 -2.74 -6.02 -3.67
N ALA A 28 -1.71 -6.23 -4.49
CA ALA A 28 -1.00 -5.14 -5.13
C ALA A 28 -1.92 -4.35 -6.07
N LYS A 29 -2.77 -5.06 -6.84
CA LYS A 29 -3.83 -4.44 -7.66
C LYS A 29 -4.82 -3.67 -6.78
N ALA A 30 -5.28 -4.24 -5.67
CA ALA A 30 -6.19 -3.56 -4.74
C ALA A 30 -5.56 -2.30 -4.10
N ILE A 31 -4.31 -2.37 -3.67
CA ILE A 31 -3.58 -1.23 -3.09
C ILE A 31 -3.46 -0.10 -4.12
N ARG A 32 -3.10 -0.41 -5.37
CA ARG A 32 -3.02 0.59 -6.45
C ARG A 32 -4.36 1.25 -6.73
N GLN A 33 -5.45 0.47 -6.74
CA GLN A 33 -6.80 1.02 -6.90
C GLN A 33 -7.15 1.98 -5.77
N VAL A 34 -6.87 1.62 -4.52
CA VAL A 34 -7.08 2.51 -3.37
C VAL A 34 -6.24 3.78 -3.50
N ASN A 35 -4.96 3.66 -3.80
CA ASN A 35 -4.07 4.82 -3.99
C ASN A 35 -4.56 5.73 -5.12
N PHE A 36 -5.02 5.17 -6.23
CA PHE A 36 -5.57 5.94 -7.34
C PHE A 36 -6.82 6.74 -6.92
N VAL A 37 -7.74 6.11 -6.19
CA VAL A 37 -8.95 6.80 -5.67
C VAL A 37 -8.56 7.91 -4.68
N LEU A 38 -7.61 7.65 -3.78
CA LEU A 38 -7.10 8.66 -2.85
C LEU A 38 -6.48 9.84 -3.59
N ALA A 39 -5.62 9.59 -4.58
CA ALA A 39 -5.01 10.64 -5.39
C ALA A 39 -6.06 11.48 -6.15
N LEU A 40 -7.08 10.84 -6.74
CA LEU A 40 -8.19 11.54 -7.37
C LEU A 40 -8.97 12.41 -6.38
N GLY A 41 -9.16 11.94 -5.14
CA GLY A 41 -9.80 12.71 -4.07
C GLY A 41 -9.01 13.97 -3.71
N LEU A 42 -7.67 13.88 -3.69
CA LEU A 42 -6.77 14.98 -3.40
C LEU A 42 -6.69 16.01 -4.55
N ILE A 43 -6.64 15.56 -5.80
CA ILE A 43 -6.58 16.43 -7.01
C ILE A 43 -7.88 17.22 -7.19
N ARG A 44 -9.01 16.74 -6.67
CA ARG A 44 -10.31 17.41 -6.78
C ARG A 44 -10.47 18.63 -5.85
N GLU A 45 -9.38 19.15 -5.28
CA GLU A 45 -9.26 20.44 -4.57
C GLU A 45 -10.51 20.84 -3.76
N HIS A 46 -10.82 20.08 -2.70
CA HIS A 46 -11.57 20.65 -1.59
C HIS A 46 -10.54 21.25 -0.61
N GLU A 47 -10.46 22.59 -0.57
CA GLU A 47 -9.56 23.39 0.27
C GLU A 47 -9.58 23.01 1.76
N THR A 48 -10.63 22.32 2.22
CA THR A 48 -10.87 21.93 3.62
C THR A 48 -9.97 20.81 4.17
N HIS A 49 -9.14 20.14 3.36
CA HIS A 49 -8.46 18.91 3.80
C HIS A 49 -6.93 18.98 3.92
N GLN A 50 -6.29 20.15 3.82
CA GLN A 50 -4.81 20.27 3.82
C GLN A 50 -4.09 19.52 4.98
N GLN A 51 -4.70 19.46 6.16
CA GLN A 51 -4.15 18.70 7.32
C GLN A 51 -4.29 17.17 7.18
N GLU A 52 -5.27 16.71 6.41
CA GLU A 52 -5.45 15.28 6.10
C GLU A 52 -4.53 14.86 4.94
N ILE A 53 -4.25 15.77 3.99
CA ILE A 53 -3.31 15.53 2.88
C ILE A 53 -1.92 15.17 3.42
N SER A 54 -1.41 15.94 4.38
CA SER A 54 -0.08 15.71 4.97
C SER A 54 0.00 14.39 5.78
N LYS A 55 -1.11 13.95 6.40
CA LYS A 55 -1.17 12.63 7.05
C LYS A 55 -1.21 11.48 6.04
N LEU A 56 -1.78 11.74 4.87
CA LEU A 56 -1.96 10.73 3.83
C LEU A 56 -0.72 10.55 2.95
N GLU A 57 0.16 11.55 2.87
CA GLU A 57 1.39 11.50 2.06
C GLU A 57 2.26 10.27 2.38
N ASN A 58 2.59 10.06 3.66
CA ASN A 58 3.36 8.89 4.08
C ASN A 58 2.62 7.57 3.78
N SER A 59 1.30 7.55 4.00
CA SER A 59 0.48 6.36 3.75
C SER A 59 0.45 6.01 2.26
N PHE A 60 0.28 7.02 1.40
CA PHE A 60 0.30 6.88 -0.05
C PHE A 60 1.64 6.34 -0.54
N PHE A 61 2.75 6.88 -0.01
CA PHE A 61 4.10 6.40 -0.31
C PHE A 61 4.28 4.94 0.09
N TRP A 62 4.00 4.56 1.35
CA TRP A 62 4.18 3.18 1.83
C TRP A 62 3.29 2.18 1.08
N LEU A 63 2.06 2.56 0.75
CA LEU A 63 1.16 1.71 -0.01
C LEU A 63 1.67 1.47 -1.44
N ASN A 64 2.21 2.49 -2.11
CA ASN A 64 2.81 2.29 -3.43
C ASN A 64 4.06 1.41 -3.36
N GLU A 65 4.95 1.68 -2.40
CA GLU A 65 6.16 0.86 -2.19
C GLU A 65 5.79 -0.59 -1.89
N LEU A 66 4.78 -0.84 -1.04
CA LEU A 66 4.29 -2.18 -0.76
C LEU A 66 3.69 -2.86 -2.00
N ALA A 67 2.91 -2.14 -2.81
CA ALA A 67 2.36 -2.69 -4.04
C ALA A 67 3.47 -3.06 -5.05
N GLU A 68 4.53 -2.26 -5.13
CA GLU A 68 5.71 -2.54 -5.96
C GLU A 68 6.49 -3.76 -5.45
N ILE A 69 6.69 -3.90 -4.13
CA ILE A 69 7.31 -5.09 -3.54
C ILE A 69 6.51 -6.35 -3.85
N LEU A 70 5.18 -6.29 -3.76
CA LEU A 70 4.30 -7.44 -3.92
C LEU A 70 4.06 -7.82 -5.38
N ASN A 71 4.10 -6.85 -6.29
CA ASN A 71 3.96 -7.07 -7.73
C ASN A 71 4.81 -6.04 -8.50
N PRO A 72 6.11 -6.28 -8.71
CA PRO A 72 7.01 -5.29 -9.30
C PRO A 72 6.72 -4.97 -10.76
N TYR A 73 6.01 -5.86 -11.46
CA TYR A 73 5.69 -5.67 -12.86
C TYR A 73 4.21 -5.34 -13.03
N LEU A 74 3.94 -4.06 -13.24
CA LEU A 74 2.59 -3.52 -13.35
C LEU A 74 1.84 -4.02 -14.62
N ASP A 75 2.58 -4.40 -15.67
CA ASP A 75 2.07 -4.56 -17.05
C ASP A 75 2.70 -5.74 -17.83
N VAL A 76 2.78 -6.97 -17.28
CA VAL A 76 3.19 -8.15 -18.08
C VAL A 76 2.05 -9.14 -18.36
N GLU A 77 0.81 -8.77 -18.05
CA GLU A 77 -0.39 -9.55 -18.41
C GLU A 77 -1.39 -8.74 -19.21
#